data_AF-D2V356-F1
#
_entry.id   AF-D2V356-F1
#
_cell.length_a   1.000
_cell.length_b   1.000
_cell.length_c   1.000
_cell.angle_alpha   90.00
_cell.angle_beta   90.00
_cell.angle_gamma   90.00
#
_symmetry.space_group_name_H-M   'P 1'
#
loop_
_entity.id
_entity.type
_entity.pdbx_description
1 polymer ?
#
loop_
_entity_poly.entity_id
_entity_poly.type
_entity_poly.pdbx_seq_one_letter_code
_entity_poly.pdbx_strand_id
1 'polypeptide(L)'
;MREDEEICRVAVKCDPRAIQFVSNQDLLNDRRFILEIVRHSGLLLEFVGESLKNDREIVLTALNQDPNAFRFVGEDLLKNEEISKFSPQVSSIELTIESLIRKKMKVYMNPNDTFEMFINRLEDRLCVTDQNVVIANKSKLIPLSEYAKTLKELEIDSNSKLVYLYRFYGG
;
A
#
# COMPACT_ATOMS: atom_id res chain seq x y z
N MET A 1 -25.27 24.54 7.67
CA MET A 1 -23.92 24.95 7.21
C MET A 1 -22.84 24.69 8.26
N ARG A 2 -22.84 25.29 9.46
CA ARG A 2 -21.83 24.97 10.50
C ARG A 2 -22.03 23.61 11.17
N GLU A 3 -23.27 23.23 11.44
CA GLU A 3 -23.58 21.91 12.03
C GLU A 3 -23.18 20.76 11.11
N ASP A 4 -23.35 20.91 9.80
CA ASP A 4 -22.95 19.91 8.80
C ASP A 4 -21.43 19.68 8.79
N GLU A 5 -20.63 20.74 8.98
CA GLU A 5 -19.17 20.66 9.04
C GLU A 5 -18.70 19.87 10.28
N GLU A 6 -19.31 20.14 11.43
CA GLU A 6 -18.96 19.48 12.69
C GLU A 6 -19.35 18.00 12.67
N ILE A 7 -20.51 17.67 12.08
CA ILE A 7 -20.93 16.29 11.83
C ILE A 7 -19.94 15.59 10.90
N CYS A 8 -19.50 16.23 9.81
CA CYS A 8 -18.49 15.67 8.91
C CYS A 8 -17.17 15.39 9.64
N ARG A 9 -16.67 16.32 10.46
CA ARG A 9 -15.42 16.12 11.23
C ARG A 9 -15.53 14.94 12.19
N VAL A 10 -16.64 14.82 12.92
CA VAL A 10 -16.86 13.71 13.86
C VAL A 10 -16.99 12.38 13.12
N ALA A 11 -17.73 12.34 12.02
CA ALA A 11 -17.91 11.13 11.21
C ALA A 11 -16.56 10.61 10.67
N VAL A 12 -15.74 11.50 10.12
CA VAL A 12 -14.42 11.15 9.58
C VAL A 12 -13.44 10.74 10.68
N LYS A 13 -13.54 11.32 11.88
CA LYS A 13 -12.72 10.90 13.02
C LYS A 13 -13.04 9.49 13.50
N CYS A 14 -14.31 9.08 13.40
CA CYS A 14 -14.75 7.72 13.76
C CYS A 14 -14.44 6.70 12.65
N ASP A 15 -14.69 7.05 11.38
CA ASP A 15 -14.28 6.27 10.21
C ASP A 15 -13.66 7.20 9.16
N PRO A 16 -12.34 7.14 8.97
CA PRO A 16 -11.63 7.95 7.98
C PRO A 16 -12.19 7.82 6.55
N ARG A 17 -12.84 6.68 6.21
CA ARG A 17 -13.48 6.47 4.89
C ARG A 17 -14.74 7.30 4.69
N ALA A 18 -15.28 7.92 5.74
CA ALA A 18 -16.40 8.85 5.63
C ALA A 18 -16.03 10.12 4.85
N ILE A 19 -14.73 10.38 4.61
CA ILE A 19 -14.25 11.53 3.83
C ILE A 19 -14.86 11.55 2.42
N GLN A 20 -15.19 10.40 1.83
CA GLN A 20 -15.82 10.29 0.51
C GLN A 20 -17.21 10.98 0.42
N PHE A 21 -17.87 11.18 1.57
CA PHE A 21 -19.19 11.83 1.65
C PHE A 21 -19.09 13.32 2.01
N VAL A 22 -17.88 13.80 2.31
CA VAL A 22 -17.65 15.21 2.65
C VAL A 22 -17.76 16.04 1.38
N SER A 23 -18.81 16.84 1.29
CA SER A 23 -19.01 17.77 0.17
C SER A 23 -18.36 19.13 0.42
N ASN A 24 -17.90 19.40 1.65
CA ASN A 24 -17.31 20.67 2.04
C ASN A 24 -15.82 20.75 1.65
N GLN A 25 -15.53 21.59 0.65
CA GLN A 25 -14.17 21.83 0.15
C GLN A 25 -13.25 22.51 1.17
N ASP A 26 -13.78 23.34 2.09
CA ASP A 26 -12.96 23.98 3.11
C ASP A 26 -12.37 22.94 4.07
N LEU A 27 -13.14 21.89 4.37
CA LEU A 27 -12.71 20.77 5.19
C LEU A 27 -11.70 19.88 4.46
N LEU A 28 -11.91 19.64 3.16
CA LEU A 28 -10.98 18.87 2.31
C LEU A 28 -9.67 19.60 2.02
N ASN A 29 -9.62 20.91 2.26
CA ASN A 29 -8.42 21.75 2.18
C ASN A 29 -7.85 22.09 3.57
N ASP A 30 -8.44 21.58 4.66
CA ASP A 30 -7.88 21.72 6.01
C ASP A 30 -6.71 20.75 6.19
N ARG A 31 -5.51 21.32 6.09
CA ARG A 31 -4.24 20.59 6.20
C ARG A 31 -4.16 19.69 7.44
N ARG A 32 -4.58 20.18 8.62
CA ARG A 32 -4.43 19.41 9.87
C ARG A 32 -5.38 18.22 9.88
N PHE A 33 -6.60 18.45 9.43
CA PHE A 33 -7.63 17.42 9.31
C PHE A 33 -7.20 16.32 8.33
N ILE A 34 -6.72 16.69 7.14
CA ILE A 34 -6.25 15.72 6.15
C ILE A 34 -5.04 14.93 6.65
N LEU A 35 -4.10 15.59 7.35
CA LEU A 35 -2.91 14.92 7.86
C LEU A 35 -3.26 13.81 8.87
N GLU A 36 -4.30 14.00 9.68
CA GLU A 36 -4.82 12.96 10.58
C GLU A 36 -5.45 11.80 9.78
N ILE A 37 -6.17 12.09 8.70
CA ILE A 37 -6.84 11.08 7.86
C ILE A 37 -5.84 10.23 7.08
N VAL A 38 -4.86 10.85 6.41
CA VAL A 38 -3.87 10.10 5.62
C VAL A 38 -2.95 9.25 6.49
N ARG A 39 -2.83 9.57 7.80
CA ARG A 39 -2.15 8.70 8.78
C ARG A 39 -2.89 7.40 9.04
N HIS A 40 -4.22 7.37 8.89
CA HIS A 40 -5.00 6.16 9.02
C HIS A 40 -4.98 5.30 7.75
N SER A 41 -5.02 5.94 6.58
CA SER A 41 -4.90 5.25 5.30
C SER A 41 -4.41 6.20 4.21
N GLY A 42 -3.29 5.84 3.58
CA GLY A 42 -2.69 6.64 2.51
C GLY A 42 -3.58 6.77 1.27
N LEU A 43 -4.43 5.77 1.00
CA LEU A 43 -5.35 5.77 -0.15
C LEU A 43 -6.40 6.89 -0.08
N LEU A 44 -6.68 7.41 1.10
CA LEU A 44 -7.65 8.49 1.29
C LEU A 44 -7.20 9.81 0.69
N LEU A 45 -5.94 9.91 0.25
CA LEU A 45 -5.42 11.03 -0.54
C LEU A 45 -6.24 11.28 -1.82
N GLU A 46 -6.95 10.27 -2.34
CA GLU A 46 -7.86 10.40 -3.49
C GLU A 46 -8.94 11.50 -3.29
N PHE A 47 -9.49 11.58 -2.08
CA PHE A 47 -10.61 12.47 -1.74
C PHE A 47 -10.18 13.86 -1.25
N VAL A 48 -8.87 14.05 -1.06
CA VAL A 48 -8.29 15.31 -0.58
C VAL A 48 -8.37 16.38 -1.66
N GLY A 49 -8.47 17.65 -1.25
CA GLY A 49 -8.43 18.77 -2.18
C GLY A 49 -7.12 18.82 -2.99
N GLU A 50 -7.22 19.24 -4.25
CA GLU A 50 -6.09 19.26 -5.20
C GLU A 50 -4.87 20.05 -4.68
N SER A 51 -5.13 21.11 -3.91
CA SER A 51 -4.09 21.93 -3.29
C SER A 51 -3.23 21.14 -2.30
N LEU A 52 -3.84 20.23 -1.54
CA LEU A 52 -3.15 19.41 -0.54
C LEU A 52 -2.54 18.13 -1.12
N LYS A 53 -3.01 17.66 -2.28
CA LYS A 53 -2.35 16.59 -3.06
C LYS A 53 -0.95 16.98 -3.56
N ASN A 54 -0.63 18.27 -3.54
CA ASN A 54 0.70 18.81 -3.81
C ASN A 54 1.45 19.22 -2.52
N ASP A 55 0.88 18.99 -1.33
CA ASP A 55 1.59 19.21 -0.06
C ASP A 55 2.53 18.03 0.19
N ARG A 56 3.82 18.34 0.23
CA ARG A 56 4.89 17.36 0.44
C ARG A 56 4.72 16.52 1.69
N GLU A 57 4.32 17.12 2.81
CA GLU A 57 4.23 16.40 4.09
C GLU A 57 3.04 15.44 4.09
N ILE A 58 1.89 15.88 3.56
CA ILE A 58 0.69 15.05 3.44
C ILE A 58 0.96 13.88 2.50
N VAL A 59 1.53 14.15 1.33
CA VAL A 59 1.86 13.12 0.34
C VAL A 59 2.87 12.12 0.90
N LEU A 60 3.96 12.57 1.52
CA LEU A 60 4.94 11.64 2.12
C LEU A 60 4.31 10.79 3.22
N THR A 61 3.43 11.38 4.03
CA THR A 61 2.71 10.62 5.06
C THR A 61 1.80 9.58 4.43
N ALA A 62 1.04 9.94 3.39
CA ALA A 62 0.17 9.03 2.65
C ALA A 62 0.98 7.90 1.99
N LEU A 63 2.09 8.23 1.33
CA LEU A 63 2.98 7.26 0.68
C LEU A 63 3.66 6.31 1.67
N ASN A 64 4.06 6.83 2.85
CA ASN A 64 4.61 5.99 3.91
C ASN A 64 3.56 5.04 4.50
N GLN A 65 2.28 5.43 4.49
CA GLN A 65 1.18 4.56 4.93
C GLN A 65 0.81 3.54 3.87
N ASP A 66 0.61 3.98 2.63
CA ASP A 66 0.36 3.11 1.48
C ASP A 66 1.03 3.69 0.22
N PRO A 67 2.09 3.06 -0.30
CA PRO A 67 2.76 3.49 -1.53
C PRO A 67 1.84 3.51 -2.76
N ASN A 68 0.72 2.79 -2.75
CA ASN A 68 -0.29 2.90 -3.82
C ASN A 68 -0.93 4.28 -3.91
N ALA A 69 -0.89 5.07 -2.82
CA ALA A 69 -1.36 6.45 -2.79
C ALA A 69 -0.63 7.36 -3.78
N PHE A 70 0.52 6.93 -4.31
CA PHE A 70 1.27 7.64 -5.34
C PHE A 70 0.41 8.01 -6.56
N ARG A 71 -0.56 7.17 -6.93
CA ARG A 71 -1.45 7.46 -8.06
C ARG A 71 -2.34 8.70 -7.87
N PHE A 72 -2.48 9.18 -6.63
CA PHE A 72 -3.31 10.33 -6.26
C PHE A 72 -2.48 11.57 -5.93
N VAL A 73 -1.16 11.48 -6.04
CA VAL A 73 -0.25 12.61 -5.82
C VAL A 73 -0.39 13.60 -6.96
N GLY A 74 -0.43 14.88 -6.62
CA GLY A 74 -0.54 15.94 -7.61
C GLY A 74 0.69 16.00 -8.54
N GLU A 75 0.45 16.33 -9.80
CA GLU A 75 1.45 16.27 -10.86
C GLU A 75 2.70 17.14 -10.60
N ASP A 76 2.53 18.26 -9.89
CA ASP A 76 3.64 19.15 -9.55
C ASP A 76 4.63 18.49 -8.59
N LEU A 77 4.12 17.69 -7.66
CA LEU A 77 4.96 17.00 -6.68
C LEU A 77 5.56 15.70 -7.21
N LEU A 78 5.01 15.12 -8.29
CA LEU A 78 5.59 13.94 -8.96
C LEU A 78 7.00 14.19 -9.51
N LYS A 79 7.33 15.46 -9.83
CA LYS A 79 8.66 15.86 -10.30
C LYS A 79 9.71 15.84 -9.19
N ASN A 80 9.30 15.71 -7.93
CA ASN A 80 10.21 15.64 -6.80
C ASN A 80 10.87 14.25 -6.74
N GLU A 81 12.20 14.22 -6.65
CA GLU A 81 12.98 12.99 -6.58
C GLU A 81 12.65 12.11 -5.35
N GLU A 82 12.23 12.71 -4.24
CA GLU A 82 11.86 11.96 -3.05
C GLU A 82 10.53 11.22 -3.24
N ILE A 83 9.59 11.85 -3.94
CA ILE A 83 8.27 11.29 -4.23
C ILE A 83 8.39 10.25 -5.35
N SER A 84 9.17 10.54 -6.39
CA SER A 84 9.36 9.64 -7.54
C SER A 84 9.95 8.28 -7.16
N LYS A 85 10.62 8.15 -6.00
CA LYS A 85 11.04 6.86 -5.43
C LYS A 85 9.86 5.96 -5.07
N PHE A 86 8.75 6.54 -4.63
CA PHE A 86 7.51 5.84 -4.34
C PHE A 86 6.64 5.64 -5.58
N SER A 87 7.07 6.18 -6.73
CA SER A 87 6.39 5.90 -7.99
C SER A 87 6.32 4.39 -8.14
N PRO A 88 5.12 3.81 -8.35
CA PRO A 88 4.98 2.49 -8.89
C PRO A 88 5.47 2.62 -10.33
N GLN A 89 6.79 2.72 -10.49
CA GLN A 89 7.44 2.72 -11.78
C GLN A 89 6.91 1.47 -12.46
N VAL A 90 6.52 1.64 -13.72
CA VAL A 90 5.86 0.66 -14.59
C VAL A 90 6.73 -0.59 -14.83
N SER A 91 7.85 -0.76 -14.13
CA SER A 91 8.53 -2.03 -13.91
C SER A 91 7.70 -2.95 -12.99
N SER A 92 6.49 -3.30 -13.40
CA SER A 92 5.73 -4.37 -12.78
C SER A 92 6.35 -5.70 -13.18
N ILE A 93 7.13 -6.32 -12.29
CA ILE A 93 7.51 -7.72 -12.47
C ILE A 93 6.28 -8.59 -12.17
N GLU A 94 5.94 -9.47 -13.12
CA GLU A 94 4.87 -10.44 -12.95
C GLU A 94 5.39 -11.62 -12.14
N LEU A 95 4.94 -11.74 -10.89
CA LEU A 95 5.27 -12.87 -10.03
C LEU A 95 4.19 -13.93 -10.14
N THR A 96 4.60 -15.17 -10.43
CA THR A 96 3.72 -16.32 -10.40
C THR A 96 3.82 -17.00 -9.05
N ILE A 97 2.72 -17.02 -8.30
CA ILE A 97 2.60 -17.78 -7.06
C ILE A 97 1.87 -19.09 -7.33
N GLU A 98 2.50 -20.20 -6.95
CA GLU A 98 1.85 -21.51 -6.88
C GLU A 98 1.40 -21.75 -5.43
N SER A 99 0.09 -21.69 -5.19
CA SER A 99 -0.51 -22.12 -3.93
C SER A 99 -0.69 -23.64 -3.91
N LEU A 100 -0.69 -24.25 -2.71
CA LEU A 100 -1.03 -25.67 -2.49
C LEU A 100 -2.39 -26.07 -3.10
N ILE A 101 -3.31 -25.12 -3.27
CA ILE A 101 -4.62 -25.32 -3.94
C ILE A 101 -4.47 -25.37 -5.49
N ARG A 102 -3.23 -25.44 -6.02
CA ARG A 102 -2.85 -25.42 -7.45
C ARG A 102 -3.34 -24.18 -8.22
N LYS A 103 -3.82 -23.16 -7.52
CA LYS A 103 -4.19 -21.89 -8.14
C LYS A 103 -2.93 -21.08 -8.40
N LYS A 104 -2.68 -20.78 -9.67
CA LYS A 104 -1.65 -19.83 -10.07
C LYS A 104 -2.19 -18.42 -9.91
N MET A 105 -1.47 -17.59 -9.17
CA MET A 105 -1.80 -16.18 -9.02
C MET A 105 -0.69 -15.34 -9.60
N LYS A 106 -1.09 -14.28 -10.31
CA LYS A 106 -0.19 -13.29 -10.88
C LYS A 106 -0.28 -12.03 -10.02
N VAL A 107 0.85 -11.61 -9.48
CA VAL A 107 0.97 -10.38 -8.68
C VAL A 107 1.99 -9.49 -9.37
N TYR A 108 1.64 -8.22 -9.54
CA TYR A 108 2.51 -7.22 -10.15
C TYR A 108 3.15 -6.40 -9.03
N MET A 109 4.47 -6.37 -8.99
CA MET A 109 5.26 -5.66 -7.97
C MET A 109 6.40 -4.87 -8.62
N ASN A 110 6.92 -3.87 -7.93
CA ASN A 110 8.17 -3.22 -8.32
C ASN A 110 9.37 -4.03 -7.78
N PRO A 111 10.48 -4.21 -8.53
CA PRO A 111 11.70 -4.80 -7.99
C PRO A 111 12.25 -4.13 -6.73
N ASN A 112 11.98 -2.84 -6.52
CA ASN A 112 12.38 -2.12 -5.31
C ASN A 112 11.36 -2.22 -4.17
N ASP A 113 10.18 -2.80 -4.38
CA ASP A 113 9.21 -3.04 -3.31
C ASP A 113 9.83 -4.04 -2.31
N THR A 114 9.51 -3.87 -1.03
CA THR A 114 9.93 -4.85 -0.01
C THR A 114 9.15 -6.15 -0.17
N PHE A 115 9.77 -7.26 0.22
CA PHE A 115 9.09 -8.54 0.21
C PHE A 115 7.91 -8.56 1.20
N GLU A 116 7.99 -7.80 2.29
CA GLU A 116 6.87 -7.59 3.22
C GLU A 116 5.63 -6.98 2.52
N MET A 117 5.82 -5.97 1.66
CA MET A 117 4.71 -5.42 0.88
C MET A 117 4.08 -6.44 -0.08
N PHE A 118 4.90 -7.34 -0.63
CA PHE A 118 4.41 -8.44 -1.44
C PHE A 118 3.52 -9.40 -0.63
N ILE A 119 3.93 -9.75 0.60
CA ILE A 119 3.15 -10.57 1.52
C ILE A 119 1.80 -9.90 1.83
N ASN A 120 1.80 -8.65 2.24
CA ASN A 120 0.56 -7.94 2.59
C ASN A 120 -0.42 -7.91 1.41
N ARG A 121 0.06 -7.62 0.19
CA ARG A 121 -0.78 -7.67 -1.04
C ARG A 121 -1.29 -9.08 -1.36
N LEU A 122 -0.51 -10.11 -1.04
CA LEU A 122 -0.93 -11.51 -1.19
C LEU A 122 -2.00 -11.89 -0.18
N GLU A 123 -1.80 -11.53 1.09
CA GLU A 123 -2.72 -11.77 2.20
C GLU A 123 -4.07 -11.09 1.96
N ASP A 124 -4.07 -9.83 1.51
CA ASP A 124 -5.29 -9.10 1.12
C ASP A 124 -6.07 -9.83 0.01
N ARG A 125 -5.38 -10.44 -0.95
CA ARG A 125 -6.01 -11.18 -2.07
C ARG A 125 -6.52 -12.56 -1.70
N LEU A 126 -5.88 -13.19 -0.73
CA LEU A 126 -6.22 -14.54 -0.29
C LEU A 126 -7.18 -14.52 0.92
N CYS A 127 -7.42 -13.35 1.53
CA CYS A 127 -8.18 -13.19 2.77
C CYS A 127 -7.68 -14.09 3.91
N VAL A 128 -6.37 -14.32 3.97
CA VAL A 128 -5.70 -15.09 5.03
C VAL A 128 -4.67 -14.21 5.70
N THR A 129 -4.79 -14.08 7.02
CA THR A 129 -3.83 -13.45 7.92
C THR A 129 -3.20 -14.55 8.76
N ASP A 130 -2.41 -15.42 8.12
CA ASP A 130 -1.91 -16.62 8.77
C ASP A 130 -0.39 -16.52 8.98
N GLN A 131 0.04 -16.43 10.24
CA GLN A 131 1.46 -16.35 10.62
C GLN A 131 2.26 -17.62 10.29
N ASN A 132 1.60 -18.64 9.71
CA ASN A 132 2.15 -19.95 9.42
C ASN A 132 2.57 -20.13 7.96
N VAL A 133 2.69 -19.03 7.23
CA VAL A 133 3.02 -19.05 5.80
C VAL A 133 4.53 -19.00 5.62
N VAL A 134 5.05 -19.86 4.74
CA VAL A 134 6.43 -19.79 4.29
C VAL A 134 6.45 -19.70 2.77
N ILE A 135 7.20 -18.73 2.26
CA ILE A 135 7.40 -18.59 0.82
C ILE A 135 8.77 -19.14 0.44
N ALA A 136 8.78 -19.98 -0.59
CA ALA A 136 9.99 -20.46 -1.21
C ALA A 136 10.21 -19.81 -2.58
N ASN A 137 11.42 -19.33 -2.85
CA ASN A 137 11.89 -18.93 -4.19
C ASN A 137 12.96 -19.93 -4.64
N LYS A 138 12.82 -20.53 -5.82
CA LYS A 138 13.78 -21.52 -6.38
C LYS A 138 14.16 -22.62 -5.35
N SER A 139 13.18 -23.11 -4.59
CA SER A 139 13.34 -24.12 -3.53
C SER A 139 14.11 -23.66 -2.27
N LYS A 140 14.45 -22.38 -2.13
CA LYS A 140 14.97 -21.79 -0.89
C LYS A 140 13.86 -21.04 -0.16
N LEU A 141 13.73 -21.29 1.14
CA LEU A 141 12.80 -20.56 1.99
C LEU A 141 13.35 -19.15 2.22
N ILE A 142 12.48 -18.14 2.08
CA ILE A 142 12.81 -16.76 2.43
C ILE A 142 12.46 -16.59 3.92
N PRO A 143 13.46 -16.38 4.81
CA PRO A 143 13.20 -16.22 6.22
C PRO A 143 12.57 -14.85 6.53
N LEU A 144 11.82 -14.76 7.61
CA LEU A 144 11.16 -13.52 8.06
C LEU A 144 12.13 -12.35 8.23
N SER A 145 13.38 -12.62 8.65
CA SER A 145 14.44 -11.61 8.78
C SER A 145 14.80 -10.92 7.45
N GLU A 146 14.45 -11.53 6.32
CA GLU A 146 14.71 -11.00 4.99
C GLU A 146 13.50 -10.30 4.37
N TYR A 147 12.35 -10.24 5.05
CA TYR A 147 11.14 -9.63 4.50
C TYR A 147 11.28 -8.11 4.30
N ALA A 148 12.14 -7.48 5.10
CA ALA A 148 12.50 -6.07 4.95
C ALA A 148 13.35 -5.79 3.70
N LYS A 149 13.95 -6.82 3.06
CA LYS A 149 14.72 -6.66 1.83
C LYS A 149 13.79 -6.44 0.64
N THR A 150 14.31 -5.76 -0.37
CA THR A 150 13.61 -5.53 -1.64
C THR A 150 13.57 -6.81 -2.50
N LEU A 151 12.61 -6.91 -3.42
CA LEU A 151 12.54 -8.04 -4.35
C LEU A 151 13.84 -8.22 -5.16
N LYS A 152 14.49 -7.11 -5.53
CA LYS A 152 15.78 -7.09 -6.22
C LYS A 152 16.90 -7.66 -5.36
N GLU A 153 16.96 -7.32 -4.07
CA GLU A 153 17.95 -7.87 -3.14
C GLU A 153 17.75 -9.36 -2.86
N LEU A 154 16.52 -9.85 -3.00
CA LEU A 154 16.17 -11.27 -2.90
C LEU A 154 16.33 -12.04 -4.21
N GLU A 155 16.86 -11.39 -5.26
CA GLU A 155 16.98 -11.97 -6.61
C GLU A 155 15.63 -12.51 -7.14
N ILE A 156 14.54 -11.82 -6.80
CA ILE A 156 13.18 -12.12 -7.26
C ILE A 156 12.90 -11.27 -8.51
N ASP A 157 12.60 -11.96 -9.60
CA ASP A 157 12.31 -11.39 -10.92
C ASP A 157 11.03 -12.02 -11.51
N SER A 158 10.65 -11.61 -12.72
CA SER A 158 9.46 -12.14 -13.42
C SER A 158 9.52 -13.64 -13.75
N ASN A 159 10.71 -14.25 -13.71
CA ASN A 159 10.90 -15.67 -13.96
C ASN A 159 10.89 -16.49 -12.66
N SER A 160 10.87 -15.81 -11.51
CA SER A 160 10.89 -16.42 -10.20
C SER A 160 9.53 -17.06 -9.92
N LYS A 161 9.56 -18.33 -9.52
CA LYS A 161 8.38 -19.08 -9.09
C LYS A 161 8.35 -19.07 -7.57
N LEU A 162 7.39 -18.35 -7.02
CA LEU A 162 7.18 -18.30 -5.58
C LEU A 162 6.15 -19.36 -5.21
N VAL A 163 6.48 -20.18 -4.21
CA VAL A 163 5.56 -21.21 -3.71
C VAL A 163 5.10 -20.79 -2.34
N TYR A 164 3.77 -20.71 -2.17
CA TYR A 164 3.13 -20.32 -0.93
C TYR A 164 2.74 -21.57 -0.15
N LEU A 165 3.44 -21.81 0.97
CA LEU A 165 3.31 -23.03 1.78
C LEU A 165 2.72 -22.71 3.16
N TYR A 166 1.80 -23.54 3.63
CA TYR A 166 1.32 -23.51 5.01
C TYR A 166 2.15 -24.47 5.88
N ARG A 167 2.70 -23.98 6.99
CA ARG A 167 3.19 -24.81 8.08
C ARG A 167 2.02 -25.25 8.94
N PHE A 168 1.71 -26.54 8.91
CA PHE A 168 0.83 -27.14 9.91
C PHE A 168 1.61 -27.29 11.21
N TYR A 169 1.08 -26.78 12.33
CA TYR A 169 1.60 -27.08 13.66
C TYR A 169 1.39 -28.58 13.94
N GLY A 170 2.46 -29.35 14.08
CA GLY A 170 2.37 -30.78 14.42
C GLY A 170 3.59 -31.62 14.04
N GLY A 171 4.81 -31.15 14.30
CA GLY A 171 6.05 -31.94 14.21
C GLY A 171 6.84 -31.84 15.50
#